data_AF-A0A774MXI3-F1
#
_entry.id   AF-A0A774MXI3-F1
#
_cell.length_a   1.000
_cell.length_b   1.000
_cell.length_c   1.000
_cell.angle_alpha   90.00
_cell.angle_beta   90.00
_cell.angle_gamma   90.00
#
_symmetry.space_group_name_H-M   'P 1'
#
loop_
_entity.id
_entity.type
_entity.pdbx_description
1 polymer ?
#
loop_
_entity_poly.entity_id
_entity_poly.type
_entity_poly.pdbx_seq_one_letter_code
_entity_poly.pdbx_strand_id
1 'polypeptide(L)'
;MLKRIKIVTSLLLVLALFGLLQLTSGGLFFNSLKNDKENFTVLQTIRQQQSALNATWVELLQTRNTLNRAGIRWMMDQSNIGSGATVAELMQGATNTLKLTEKNWEQYEALPRDPRQSEAAFLEIKRTYDIYHGALAELIQLLGAGKINEFFDQPTQSYQDAFEKQYMAYMQQNDRLYDIAVEDNNSSYNQAMWVLVSVLIAVLVVIIAVWFGIKLSLIAPMNRLIESIRHIASGDLVKRIDVEGSNEMGQLAENLRHMQSELMRTVGDVRNGANAIYSGASEIAMGNNDLSSRTEQQAASLEETAASMEQLTATVKQNAENARQASHLALSASETAQKGGKVVDNVVQTMRDIASSSQKIADIISVID
;
A
#
# COMPACT_ATOMS: atom_id res chain seq x y z
N MET A 1 -0.82 -19.33 -3.32
CA MET A 1 0.36 -18.64 -3.91
C MET A 1 0.67 -17.29 -3.28
N LEU A 2 -0.31 -16.41 -3.05
CA LEU A 2 -0.07 -15.02 -2.59
C LEU A 2 0.74 -14.89 -1.28
N LYS A 3 0.59 -15.82 -0.32
CA LYS A 3 1.31 -15.78 0.97
C LYS A 3 2.84 -16.01 0.87
N ARG A 4 3.36 -16.42 -0.29
CA ARG A 4 4.81 -16.68 -0.50
C ARG A 4 5.52 -15.59 -1.30
N ILE A 5 4.76 -14.72 -1.97
CA ILE A 5 5.32 -13.66 -2.80
C ILE A 5 5.48 -12.40 -1.94
N LYS A 6 6.65 -11.75 -2.05
CA LYS A 6 6.90 -10.46 -1.42
C LYS A 6 5.88 -9.42 -1.89
N ILE A 7 5.38 -8.59 -0.99
CA ILE A 7 4.38 -7.56 -1.30
C ILE A 7 4.92 -6.63 -2.40
N VAL A 8 6.21 -6.26 -2.31
CA VAL A 8 6.87 -5.43 -3.31
C VAL A 8 6.89 -6.08 -4.70
N THR A 9 7.17 -7.40 -4.77
CA THR A 9 7.17 -8.12 -6.04
C THR A 9 5.77 -8.16 -6.67
N SER A 10 4.73 -8.36 -5.87
CA SER A 10 3.34 -8.29 -6.35
C SER A 10 2.98 -6.90 -6.87
N LEU A 11 3.40 -5.83 -6.19
CA LEU A 11 3.17 -4.46 -6.65
C LEU A 11 3.92 -4.15 -7.96
N LEU A 12 5.17 -4.61 -8.08
CA LEU A 12 5.94 -4.45 -9.32
C LEU A 12 5.31 -5.21 -10.50
N LEU A 13 4.80 -6.43 -10.27
CA LEU A 13 4.09 -7.19 -11.30
C LEU A 13 2.82 -6.46 -11.78
N VAL A 14 2.08 -5.84 -10.85
CA VAL A 14 0.89 -5.03 -11.18
C VAL A 14 1.28 -3.80 -11.99
N LEU A 15 2.35 -3.10 -11.62
CA LEU A 15 2.85 -1.94 -12.38
C LEU A 15 3.33 -2.34 -13.77
N ALA A 16 4.04 -3.47 -13.89
CA ALA A 16 4.47 -4.00 -15.18
C ALA A 16 3.28 -4.38 -16.07
N LEU A 17 2.27 -5.04 -15.49
CA LEU A 17 1.02 -5.36 -16.19
C LEU A 17 0.31 -4.09 -16.67
N PHE A 18 0.21 -3.07 -15.81
CA PHE A 18 -0.41 -1.79 -16.16
C PHE A 18 0.37 -1.07 -17.28
N GLY A 19 1.71 -1.06 -17.21
CA GLY A 19 2.56 -0.50 -18.26
C GLY A 19 2.40 -1.24 -19.60
N LEU A 20 2.36 -2.56 -19.59
CA LEU A 20 2.08 -3.37 -20.79
C LEU A 20 0.70 -3.06 -21.39
N LEU A 21 -0.31 -2.91 -20.53
CA LEU A 21 -1.67 -2.57 -20.95
C LEU A 21 -1.73 -1.17 -21.56
N GLN A 22 -1.03 -0.19 -20.98
CA GLN A 22 -0.89 1.16 -21.54
C GLN A 22 -0.17 1.17 -22.89
N LEU A 23 0.93 0.43 -23.03
CA LEU A 23 1.66 0.33 -24.30
C LEU A 23 0.81 -0.33 -25.39
N THR A 24 0.08 -1.39 -25.05
CA THR A 24 -0.79 -2.11 -25.99
C THR A 24 -1.94 -1.20 -26.44
N SER A 25 -2.62 -0.54 -25.50
CA SER A 25 -3.69 0.41 -25.79
C SER A 25 -3.19 1.58 -26.64
N GLY A 26 -2.04 2.17 -26.28
CA GLY A 26 -1.42 3.25 -27.03
C GLY A 26 -1.05 2.85 -28.46
N GLY A 27 -0.53 1.63 -28.66
CA GLY A 27 -0.22 1.08 -29.98
C GLY A 27 -1.47 0.90 -30.85
N LEU A 28 -2.54 0.34 -30.29
CA LEU A 28 -3.83 0.17 -31.00
C LEU A 28 -4.44 1.53 -31.37
N PHE A 29 -4.42 2.50 -30.44
CA PHE A 29 -4.91 3.85 -30.68
C PHE A 29 -4.12 4.58 -31.77
N PHE A 30 -2.79 4.47 -31.75
CA PHE A 30 -1.93 5.06 -32.78
C PHE A 30 -2.21 4.45 -34.17
N ASN A 31 -2.42 3.14 -34.24
CA ASN A 31 -2.77 2.47 -35.49
C ASN A 31 -4.13 2.93 -36.04
N SER A 32 -5.14 3.08 -35.17
CA SER A 32 -6.45 3.62 -35.56
C SER A 32 -6.33 5.04 -36.10
N LEU A 33 -5.59 5.93 -35.43
CA LEU A 33 -5.38 7.30 -35.88
C LEU A 33 -4.64 7.37 -37.22
N LYS A 34 -3.68 6.46 -37.45
CA LYS A 34 -2.96 6.39 -38.72
C LYS A 34 -3.91 6.02 -39.86
N ASN A 35 -4.76 5.01 -39.67
CA ASN A 35 -5.76 4.58 -40.65
C ASN A 35 -6.78 5.69 -40.94
N ASP A 36 -7.28 6.37 -39.90
CA ASP A 36 -8.20 7.51 -40.04
C ASP A 36 -7.57 8.64 -40.87
N LYS A 37 -6.29 8.95 -40.64
CA LYS A 37 -5.57 9.98 -41.41
C LYS A 37 -5.41 9.60 -42.88
N GLU A 38 -5.08 8.34 -43.18
CA GLU A 38 -4.95 7.84 -44.55
C GLU A 38 -6.31 7.90 -45.27
N ASN A 39 -7.38 7.40 -44.65
CA ASN A 39 -8.74 7.45 -45.21
C ASN A 39 -9.23 8.88 -45.43
N PHE A 40 -8.99 9.79 -44.48
CA PHE A 40 -9.36 11.20 -44.63
C PHE A 40 -8.64 11.88 -45.80
N THR A 41 -7.34 11.61 -45.96
CA THR A 41 -6.55 12.17 -47.07
C THR A 41 -7.10 11.70 -48.41
N VAL A 42 -7.46 10.43 -48.53
CA VAL A 42 -8.07 9.88 -49.75
C VAL A 42 -9.41 10.53 -50.05
N LEU A 43 -10.30 10.61 -49.06
CA LEU A 43 -11.62 11.25 -49.24
C LEU A 43 -11.49 12.70 -49.70
N GLN A 44 -10.52 13.43 -49.13
CA GLN A 44 -10.22 14.81 -49.53
C GLN A 44 -9.71 14.88 -50.97
N THR A 45 -8.79 13.99 -51.36
CA THR A 45 -8.24 13.93 -52.73
C THR A 45 -9.32 13.59 -53.77
N ILE A 46 -10.14 12.56 -53.53
CA ILE A 46 -11.24 12.18 -54.42
C ILE A 46 -12.22 13.35 -54.59
N ARG A 47 -12.58 14.03 -53.50
CA ARG A 47 -13.48 15.20 -53.56
C ARG A 47 -12.88 16.35 -54.38
N GLN A 48 -11.58 16.64 -54.22
CA GLN A 48 -10.91 17.67 -55.01
C GLN A 48 -10.87 17.30 -56.50
N GLN A 49 -10.59 16.03 -56.83
CA GLN A 49 -10.62 15.54 -58.20
C GLN A 49 -12.01 15.64 -58.82
N GLN A 50 -13.05 15.19 -58.11
CA GLN A 50 -14.44 15.31 -58.56
C GLN A 50 -14.83 16.77 -58.80
N SER A 51 -14.46 17.68 -57.89
CA SER A 51 -14.73 19.10 -58.05
C SER A 51 -14.07 19.69 -59.30
N ALA A 52 -12.79 19.40 -59.53
CA ALA A 52 -12.05 19.91 -60.69
C ALA A 52 -12.55 19.31 -62.01
N LEU A 53 -12.82 18.01 -62.03
CA LEU A 53 -13.33 17.32 -63.22
C LEU A 53 -14.78 17.73 -63.54
N ASN A 54 -15.64 17.89 -62.54
CA ASN A 54 -17.01 18.39 -62.74
C ASN A 54 -17.01 19.84 -63.24
N ALA A 55 -16.13 20.69 -62.70
CA ALA A 55 -15.95 22.04 -63.23
C ALA A 55 -15.50 22.01 -64.70
N THR A 56 -14.54 21.14 -65.06
CA THR A 56 -14.12 20.95 -66.45
C THR A 56 -15.29 20.53 -67.34
N TRP A 57 -16.09 19.55 -66.91
CA TRP A 57 -17.24 19.08 -67.69
C TRP A 57 -18.29 20.15 -67.91
N VAL A 58 -18.66 20.90 -66.86
CA VAL A 58 -19.62 22.00 -66.93
C VAL A 58 -19.14 23.09 -67.90
N GLU A 59 -17.86 23.46 -67.83
CA GLU A 59 -17.31 24.51 -68.70
C GLU A 59 -17.17 24.06 -70.16
N LEU A 60 -16.89 22.78 -70.42
CA LEU A 60 -16.96 22.21 -71.78
C LEU A 60 -18.38 22.31 -72.36
N LEU A 61 -19.40 21.92 -71.57
CA LEU A 61 -20.80 22.04 -71.97
C LEU A 61 -21.20 23.50 -72.19
N GLN A 62 -20.77 24.41 -71.32
CA GLN A 62 -21.03 25.85 -71.46
C GLN A 62 -20.36 26.43 -72.70
N THR A 63 -19.12 26.02 -73.00
CA THR A 63 -18.41 26.39 -74.23
C THR A 63 -19.19 25.92 -75.45
N ARG A 64 -19.60 24.65 -75.48
CA ARG A 64 -20.38 24.09 -76.58
C ARG A 64 -21.73 24.80 -76.76
N ASN A 65 -22.44 25.07 -75.66
CA ASN A 65 -23.71 25.79 -75.72
C ASN A 65 -23.52 27.21 -76.26
N THR A 66 -22.47 27.90 -75.83
CA THR A 66 -22.13 29.24 -76.30
C THR A 66 -21.75 29.24 -77.78
N LEU A 67 -21.01 28.23 -78.25
CA LEU A 67 -20.68 28.05 -79.67
C LEU A 67 -21.91 27.74 -80.51
N ASN A 68 -22.81 26.87 -80.05
CA ASN A 68 -24.08 26.61 -80.74
C ASN A 68 -24.90 27.91 -80.86
N ARG A 69 -24.96 28.72 -79.79
CA ARG A 69 -25.61 30.04 -79.83
C ARG A 69 -24.93 31.00 -80.80
N ALA A 70 -23.59 31.00 -80.87
CA ALA A 70 -22.82 31.82 -81.81
C ALA A 70 -23.10 31.41 -83.26
N GLY A 71 -23.12 30.11 -83.57
CA GLY A 71 -23.45 29.59 -84.90
C GLY A 71 -24.87 29.94 -85.34
N ILE A 72 -25.86 29.81 -84.42
CA ILE A 72 -27.25 30.22 -84.68
C ILE A 72 -27.32 31.74 -84.90
N ARG A 73 -26.66 32.54 -84.07
CA ARG A 73 -26.62 34.01 -84.21
C ARG A 73 -26.00 34.44 -85.54
N TRP A 74 -24.92 33.78 -85.97
CA TRP A 74 -24.27 34.03 -87.25
C TRP A 74 -25.22 33.83 -88.45
N MET A 75 -26.07 32.79 -88.40
CA MET A 75 -27.11 32.57 -89.43
C MET A 75 -28.22 33.62 -89.36
N MET A 76 -28.66 34.03 -88.16
CA MET A 76 -29.72 35.02 -87.99
C MET A 76 -29.30 36.45 -88.38
N ASP A 77 -28.04 36.82 -88.14
CA ASP A 77 -27.48 38.12 -88.53
C ASP A 77 -27.55 38.34 -90.06
N GLN A 78 -27.46 37.28 -90.87
CA GLN A 78 -27.65 37.38 -92.32
C GLN A 78 -29.05 37.82 -92.72
N SER A 79 -30.06 37.51 -91.89
CA SER A 79 -31.45 37.89 -92.11
C SER A 79 -31.82 39.18 -91.36
N ASN A 80 -30.87 39.82 -90.68
CA ASN A 80 -31.07 41.00 -89.82
C ASN A 80 -32.11 40.76 -88.70
N ILE A 81 -32.18 39.52 -88.19
CA ILE A 81 -33.15 39.08 -87.17
C ILE A 81 -32.40 38.81 -85.85
N GLY A 82 -32.97 39.29 -84.74
CA GLY A 82 -32.57 38.92 -83.38
C GLY A 82 -31.89 40.03 -82.58
N SER A 83 -32.10 40.01 -81.27
CA SER A 83 -31.50 40.89 -80.26
C SER A 83 -30.68 40.07 -79.25
N GLY A 84 -29.61 40.63 -78.72
CA GLY A 84 -28.73 39.96 -77.74
C GLY A 84 -27.24 40.08 -78.07
N ALA A 85 -26.43 39.22 -77.43
CA ALA A 85 -24.98 39.19 -77.63
C ALA A 85 -24.61 38.89 -79.09
N THR A 86 -23.61 39.60 -79.59
CA THR A 86 -23.06 39.45 -80.94
C THR A 86 -22.30 38.14 -81.09
N VAL A 87 -22.10 37.69 -82.34
CA VAL A 87 -21.23 36.52 -82.62
C VAL A 87 -19.85 36.72 -82.00
N ALA A 88 -19.27 37.92 -82.11
CA ALA A 88 -17.96 38.23 -81.54
C ALA A 88 -17.92 38.09 -80.01
N GLU A 89 -18.95 38.59 -79.31
CA GLU A 89 -19.05 38.46 -77.84
C GLU A 89 -19.25 37.01 -77.41
N LEU A 90 -20.08 36.25 -78.12
CA LEU A 90 -20.28 34.82 -77.83
C LEU A 90 -19.00 34.01 -78.11
N MET A 91 -18.29 34.32 -79.19
CA MET A 91 -17.00 33.71 -79.52
C MET A 91 -15.92 34.02 -78.49
N GLN A 92 -15.87 35.26 -78.00
CA GLN A 92 -14.98 35.64 -76.91
C GLN A 92 -15.35 34.91 -75.61
N GLY A 93 -16.65 34.80 -75.30
CA GLY A 93 -17.16 34.05 -74.16
C GLY A 93 -16.77 32.57 -74.23
N ALA A 94 -17.00 31.92 -75.36
CA ALA A 94 -16.61 30.53 -75.60
C ALA A 94 -15.08 30.33 -75.45
N THR A 95 -14.28 31.25 -76.00
CA THR A 95 -12.81 31.20 -75.87
C THR A 95 -12.36 31.34 -74.41
N ASN A 96 -12.97 32.24 -73.65
CA ASN A 96 -12.65 32.45 -72.24
C ASN A 96 -13.03 31.22 -71.40
N THR A 97 -14.21 30.66 -71.63
CA THR A 97 -14.66 29.45 -70.95
C THR A 97 -13.79 28.23 -71.30
N LEU A 98 -13.36 28.10 -72.54
CA LEU A 98 -12.44 27.02 -72.94
C LEU A 98 -11.09 27.15 -72.23
N LYS A 99 -10.53 28.36 -72.09
CA LYS A 99 -9.32 28.58 -71.27
C LYS A 99 -9.52 28.26 -69.78
N LEU A 100 -10.70 28.55 -69.24
CA LEU A 100 -11.01 28.18 -67.86
C LEU A 100 -11.08 26.65 -67.71
N THR A 101 -11.60 25.97 -68.74
CA THR A 101 -11.61 24.51 -68.83
C THR A 101 -10.19 23.95 -68.78
N GLU A 102 -9.25 24.49 -69.58
CA GLU A 102 -7.83 24.09 -69.57
C GLU A 102 -7.24 24.19 -68.15
N LYS A 103 -7.47 25.32 -67.47
CA LYS A 103 -7.00 25.53 -66.10
C LYS A 103 -7.57 24.48 -65.11
N ASN A 104 -8.87 24.21 -65.17
CA ASN A 104 -9.51 23.23 -64.29
C ASN A 104 -9.02 21.81 -64.58
N TRP A 105 -8.76 21.50 -65.85
CA TRP A 105 -8.20 20.23 -66.28
C TRP A 105 -6.75 20.05 -65.81
N GLU A 106 -5.88 21.06 -65.96
CA GLU A 106 -4.52 21.04 -65.42
C GLU A 106 -4.51 20.83 -63.90
N GLN A 107 -5.44 21.47 -63.19
CA GLN A 107 -5.62 21.25 -61.75
C GLN A 107 -6.02 19.80 -61.46
N TYR A 108 -6.94 19.22 -62.23
CA TYR A 108 -7.34 17.82 -62.11
C TYR A 108 -6.17 16.87 -62.36
N GLU A 109 -5.37 17.09 -63.41
CA GLU A 109 -4.22 16.25 -63.75
C GLU A 109 -3.11 16.30 -62.71
N ALA A 110 -2.93 17.44 -62.04
CA ALA A 110 -1.91 17.63 -61.01
C ALA A 110 -2.28 16.99 -59.66
N LEU A 111 -3.55 16.60 -59.44
CA LEU A 111 -3.96 15.98 -58.19
C LEU A 111 -3.40 14.56 -58.08
N PRO A 112 -2.94 14.14 -56.88
CA PRO A 112 -2.47 12.79 -56.66
C PRO A 112 -3.63 11.80 -56.87
N ARG A 113 -3.30 10.58 -57.33
CA ARG A 113 -4.28 9.49 -57.51
C ARG A 113 -4.13 8.46 -56.41
N ASP A 114 -5.25 7.98 -55.90
CA ASP A 114 -5.26 6.86 -54.96
C ASP A 114 -4.94 5.56 -55.71
N PRO A 115 -4.12 4.65 -55.17
CA PRO A 115 -3.79 3.37 -55.80
C PRO A 115 -4.98 2.48 -56.18
N ARG A 116 -6.16 2.71 -55.57
CA ARG A 116 -7.42 2.01 -55.86
C ARG A 116 -8.16 2.57 -57.08
N GLN A 117 -7.78 3.76 -57.57
CA GLN A 117 -8.35 4.34 -58.78
C GLN A 117 -7.77 3.68 -60.04
N SER A 118 -8.59 3.53 -61.07
CA SER A 118 -8.17 2.91 -62.33
C SER A 118 -7.35 3.89 -63.17
N GLU A 119 -6.06 3.63 -63.34
CA GLU A 119 -5.21 4.41 -64.25
C GLU A 119 -5.71 4.35 -65.69
N ALA A 120 -6.27 3.21 -66.12
CA ALA A 120 -6.87 3.08 -67.45
C ALA A 120 -8.09 3.99 -67.62
N ALA A 121 -8.92 4.15 -66.59
CA ALA A 121 -10.07 5.06 -66.64
C ALA A 121 -9.61 6.52 -66.72
N PHE A 122 -8.56 6.90 -65.97
CA PHE A 122 -7.96 8.23 -66.07
C PHE A 122 -7.44 8.53 -67.48
N LEU A 123 -6.67 7.61 -68.06
CA LEU A 123 -6.13 7.78 -69.42
C LEU A 123 -7.25 7.91 -70.47
N GLU A 124 -8.35 7.19 -70.31
CA GLU A 124 -9.48 7.23 -71.22
C GLU A 124 -10.31 8.53 -71.08
N ILE A 125 -10.47 9.06 -69.86
CA ILE A 125 -11.02 10.42 -69.65
C ILE A 125 -10.12 11.45 -70.31
N LYS A 126 -8.80 11.36 -70.10
CA LYS A 126 -7.84 12.29 -70.73
C LYS A 126 -7.96 12.26 -72.24
N ARG A 127 -7.97 11.08 -72.84
CA ARG A 127 -8.11 10.90 -74.29
C ARG A 127 -9.41 11.53 -74.81
N THR A 128 -10.53 11.28 -74.15
CA THR A 128 -11.83 11.81 -74.56
C THR A 128 -11.96 13.32 -74.29
N TYR A 129 -11.32 13.83 -73.24
CA TYR A 129 -11.16 15.26 -72.97
C TYR A 129 -10.40 15.94 -74.11
N ASP A 130 -9.21 15.44 -74.47
CA ASP A 130 -8.36 16.03 -75.51
C ASP A 130 -9.11 16.11 -76.85
N ILE A 131 -9.86 15.07 -77.20
CA ILE A 131 -10.69 15.03 -78.42
C ILE A 131 -11.81 16.08 -78.34
N TYR A 132 -12.56 16.11 -77.24
CA TYR A 132 -13.71 17.01 -77.14
C TYR A 132 -13.27 18.47 -77.04
N HIS A 133 -12.26 18.76 -76.22
CA HIS A 133 -11.62 20.06 -76.10
C HIS A 133 -11.08 20.53 -77.46
N GLY A 134 -10.32 19.68 -78.15
CA GLY A 134 -9.79 19.96 -79.48
C GLY A 134 -10.89 20.26 -80.51
N ALA A 135 -12.00 19.52 -80.47
CA ALA A 135 -13.14 19.76 -81.32
C ALA A 135 -13.80 21.13 -81.05
N LEU A 136 -13.95 21.53 -79.78
CA LEU A 136 -14.46 22.86 -79.42
C LEU A 136 -13.52 23.99 -79.85
N ALA A 137 -12.20 23.79 -79.73
CA ALA A 137 -11.20 24.72 -80.25
C ALA A 137 -11.29 24.86 -81.77
N GLU A 138 -11.48 23.75 -82.48
CA GLU A 138 -11.71 23.73 -83.92
C GLU A 138 -13.01 24.48 -84.30
N LEU A 139 -14.10 24.27 -83.57
CA LEU A 139 -15.36 25.02 -83.79
C LEU A 139 -15.15 26.54 -83.63
N ILE A 140 -14.34 26.98 -82.65
CA ILE A 140 -13.97 28.39 -82.50
C ILE A 140 -13.24 28.89 -83.75
N GLN A 141 -12.27 28.13 -84.27
CA GLN A 141 -11.52 28.49 -85.47
C GLN A 141 -12.41 28.54 -86.72
N LEU A 142 -13.25 27.52 -86.93
CA LEU A 142 -14.14 27.41 -88.09
C LEU A 142 -15.13 28.57 -88.14
N LEU A 143 -15.80 28.87 -87.02
CA LEU A 143 -16.76 29.98 -86.96
C LEU A 143 -16.06 31.34 -87.08
N GLY A 144 -14.87 31.50 -86.49
CA GLY A 144 -14.05 32.71 -86.65
C GLY A 144 -13.58 32.95 -88.09
N ALA A 145 -13.36 31.88 -88.85
CA ALA A 145 -13.03 31.93 -90.28
C ALA A 145 -14.26 32.04 -91.20
N GLY A 146 -15.48 32.10 -90.65
CA GLY A 146 -16.73 32.17 -91.41
C GLY A 146 -17.13 30.85 -92.09
N LYS A 147 -16.50 29.73 -91.74
CA LYS A 147 -16.74 28.39 -92.30
C LYS A 147 -17.91 27.69 -91.60
N ILE A 148 -19.11 28.25 -91.75
CA ILE A 148 -20.30 27.80 -91.01
C ILE A 148 -20.72 26.36 -91.35
N ASN A 149 -20.54 25.91 -92.60
CA ASN A 149 -20.93 24.56 -93.01
C ASN A 149 -20.03 23.52 -92.32
N GLU A 150 -18.71 23.74 -92.35
CA GLU A 150 -17.72 22.91 -91.65
C GLU A 150 -17.99 22.89 -90.12
N PHE A 151 -18.41 24.03 -89.55
CA PHE A 151 -18.81 24.11 -88.14
C PHE A 151 -19.97 23.17 -87.79
N PHE A 152 -21.00 23.09 -88.65
CA PHE A 152 -22.15 22.20 -88.43
C PHE A 152 -21.89 20.74 -88.83
N ASP A 153 -20.99 20.51 -89.78
CA ASP A 153 -20.60 19.18 -90.25
C ASP A 153 -19.72 18.43 -89.23
N GLN A 154 -19.04 19.15 -88.33
CA GLN A 154 -18.22 18.54 -87.29
C GLN A 154 -19.10 17.66 -86.36
N PRO A 155 -18.74 16.38 -86.13
CA PRO A 155 -19.54 15.46 -85.33
C PRO A 155 -19.35 15.68 -83.82
N THR A 156 -19.38 16.92 -83.34
CA THR A 156 -19.05 17.31 -81.97
C THR A 156 -19.94 16.63 -80.93
N GLN A 157 -21.18 16.28 -81.28
CA GLN A 157 -22.06 15.52 -80.39
C GLN A 157 -21.45 14.16 -80.02
N SER A 158 -20.86 13.45 -80.99
CA SER A 158 -20.22 12.15 -80.71
C SER A 158 -19.03 12.29 -79.77
N TYR A 159 -18.27 13.39 -79.85
CA TYR A 159 -17.15 13.65 -78.95
C TYR A 159 -17.63 14.00 -77.54
N GLN A 160 -18.71 14.79 -77.43
CA GLN A 160 -19.36 15.10 -76.17
C GLN A 160 -19.88 13.81 -75.50
N ASP A 161 -20.61 12.97 -76.23
CA ASP A 161 -21.18 11.71 -75.71
C ASP A 161 -20.07 10.74 -75.26
N ALA A 162 -18.95 10.71 -76.01
CA ALA A 162 -17.79 9.89 -75.64
C ALA A 162 -17.15 10.35 -74.33
N PHE A 163 -16.96 11.66 -74.14
CA PHE A 163 -16.44 12.20 -72.88
C PHE A 163 -17.44 12.02 -71.73
N GLU A 164 -18.72 12.31 -71.96
CA GLU A 164 -19.78 12.14 -70.96
C GLU A 164 -19.83 10.71 -70.43
N LYS A 165 -19.77 9.72 -71.33
CA LYS A 165 -19.75 8.30 -70.94
C LYS A 165 -18.59 7.98 -69.99
N GLN A 166 -17.38 8.46 -70.30
CA GLN A 166 -16.20 8.18 -69.48
C GLN A 166 -16.21 8.98 -68.18
N TYR A 167 -16.66 10.24 -68.23
CA TYR A 167 -16.90 11.09 -67.07
C TYR A 167 -17.86 10.41 -66.08
N MET A 168 -19.02 9.95 -66.55
CA MET A 168 -20.02 9.29 -65.69
C MET A 168 -19.50 7.96 -65.12
N ALA A 169 -18.80 7.16 -65.93
CA ALA A 169 -18.21 5.91 -65.47
C ALA A 169 -17.15 6.14 -64.37
N TYR A 170 -16.31 7.16 -64.52
CA TYR A 170 -15.29 7.51 -63.55
C TYR A 170 -15.87 8.13 -62.27
N MET A 171 -16.89 8.99 -62.40
CA MET A 171 -17.62 9.51 -61.23
C MET A 171 -18.24 8.38 -60.43
N GLN A 172 -18.91 7.42 -61.09
CA GLN A 172 -19.48 6.27 -60.42
C GLN A 172 -18.41 5.40 -59.72
N GLN A 173 -17.22 5.24 -60.32
CA GLN A 173 -16.11 4.53 -59.68
C GLN A 173 -15.62 5.28 -58.43
N ASN A 174 -15.45 6.60 -58.52
CA ASN A 174 -15.02 7.43 -57.41
C ASN A 174 -16.05 7.50 -56.28
N ASP A 175 -17.35 7.53 -56.60
CA ASP A 175 -18.42 7.50 -55.61
C ASP A 175 -18.40 6.18 -54.83
N ARG A 176 -18.21 5.03 -55.52
CA ARG A 176 -18.04 3.73 -54.83
C ARG A 176 -16.82 3.72 -53.92
N LEU A 177 -15.69 4.28 -54.36
CA LEU A 177 -14.49 4.38 -53.53
C LEU A 177 -14.70 5.31 -52.33
N TYR A 178 -15.45 6.40 -52.52
CA TYR A 178 -15.85 7.32 -51.45
C TYR A 178 -16.72 6.60 -50.42
N ASP A 179 -17.75 5.89 -50.87
CA ASP A 179 -18.66 5.12 -50.00
C ASP A 179 -17.92 4.06 -49.18
N ILE A 180 -17.03 3.30 -49.82
CA ILE A 180 -16.18 2.30 -49.15
C ILE A 180 -15.29 2.97 -48.09
N ALA A 181 -14.66 4.11 -48.43
CA ALA A 181 -13.80 4.82 -47.48
C ALA A 181 -14.58 5.43 -46.30
N VAL A 182 -15.82 5.87 -46.51
CA VAL A 182 -16.71 6.32 -45.43
C VAL A 182 -17.15 5.15 -44.54
N GLU A 183 -17.51 4.01 -45.13
CA GLU A 183 -17.91 2.81 -44.38
C GLU A 183 -16.74 2.25 -43.56
N ASP A 184 -15.54 2.20 -44.14
CA ASP A 184 -14.31 1.78 -43.47
C ASP A 184 -13.95 2.71 -42.30
N ASN A 185 -14.17 4.02 -42.46
CA ASN A 185 -13.99 5.00 -41.39
C ASN A 185 -14.99 4.80 -40.24
N ASN A 186 -16.26 4.52 -40.54
CA ASN A 186 -17.27 4.21 -39.51
C ASN A 186 -16.97 2.90 -38.79
N SER A 187 -16.51 1.87 -39.52
CA SER A 187 -16.08 0.60 -38.94
C SER A 187 -14.87 0.79 -38.02
N SER A 188 -13.86 1.54 -38.47
CA SER A 188 -12.66 1.87 -37.70
C SER A 188 -13.01 2.64 -36.42
N TYR A 189 -13.93 3.59 -36.48
CA TYR A 189 -14.46 4.30 -35.31
C TYR A 189 -15.12 3.35 -34.30
N ASN A 190 -16.00 2.44 -34.77
CA ASN A 190 -16.65 1.47 -33.90
C ASN A 190 -15.64 0.50 -33.27
N GLN A 191 -14.64 0.05 -34.04
CA GLN A 191 -13.55 -0.79 -33.52
C GLN A 191 -12.74 -0.06 -32.45
N ALA A 192 -12.39 1.21 -32.67
CA ALA A 192 -11.70 2.03 -31.69
C ALA A 192 -12.50 2.17 -30.38
N MET A 193 -13.83 2.35 -30.48
CA MET A 193 -14.72 2.39 -29.32
C MET A 193 -14.72 1.05 -28.55
N TRP A 194 -14.80 -0.09 -29.25
CA TRP A 194 -14.74 -1.41 -28.61
C TRP A 194 -13.39 -1.68 -27.93
N VAL A 195 -12.29 -1.27 -28.55
CA VAL A 195 -10.95 -1.34 -27.93
C VAL A 195 -10.90 -0.50 -26.67
N LEU A 196 -11.43 0.74 -26.70
CA LEU A 196 -11.47 1.62 -25.54
C LEU A 196 -12.29 1.01 -24.39
N VAL A 197 -13.49 0.51 -24.67
CA VAL A 197 -14.35 -0.15 -23.68
C VAL A 197 -13.66 -1.39 -23.10
N SER A 198 -13.01 -2.20 -23.95
CA SER A 198 -12.30 -3.41 -23.51
C SER A 198 -11.11 -3.07 -22.60
N VAL A 199 -10.35 -2.03 -22.94
CA VAL A 199 -9.24 -1.50 -22.12
C VAL A 199 -9.78 -0.99 -20.78
N LEU A 200 -10.89 -0.24 -20.78
CA LEU A 200 -11.51 0.27 -19.56
C LEU A 200 -11.95 -0.88 -18.62
N ILE A 201 -12.60 -1.91 -19.17
CA ILE A 201 -13.00 -3.10 -18.41
C ILE A 201 -11.77 -3.82 -17.87
N ALA A 202 -10.72 -4.01 -18.68
CA ALA A 202 -9.49 -4.66 -18.25
C ALA A 202 -8.83 -3.89 -17.09
N VAL A 203 -8.76 -2.57 -17.17
CA VAL A 203 -8.25 -1.71 -16.07
C VAL A 203 -9.09 -1.86 -14.81
N LEU A 204 -10.42 -1.86 -14.91
CA LEU A 204 -11.31 -2.07 -13.76
C LEU A 204 -11.09 -3.44 -13.11
N VAL A 205 -10.96 -4.50 -13.90
CA VAL A 205 -10.67 -5.85 -13.39
C VAL A 205 -9.33 -5.89 -12.66
N VAL A 206 -8.28 -5.25 -13.21
CA VAL A 206 -6.97 -5.15 -12.56
C VAL A 206 -7.08 -4.37 -11.24
N ILE A 207 -7.78 -3.25 -11.20
CA ILE A 207 -8.00 -2.47 -9.96
C ILE A 207 -8.68 -3.32 -8.89
N ILE A 208 -9.74 -4.04 -9.24
CA ILE A 208 -10.47 -4.92 -8.31
C ILE A 208 -9.56 -6.05 -7.81
N ALA A 209 -8.81 -6.69 -8.71
CA ALA A 209 -7.87 -7.75 -8.37
C ALA A 209 -6.76 -7.27 -7.43
N VAL A 210 -6.22 -6.08 -7.68
CA VAL A 210 -5.20 -5.44 -6.83
C VAL A 210 -5.77 -5.12 -5.46
N TRP A 211 -6.95 -4.50 -5.39
CA TRP A 211 -7.62 -4.18 -4.14
C TRP A 211 -7.85 -5.44 -3.28
N PHE A 212 -8.35 -6.51 -3.91
CA PHE A 212 -8.56 -7.79 -3.24
C PHE A 212 -7.22 -8.42 -2.79
N GLY A 213 -6.20 -8.35 -3.63
CA GLY A 213 -4.84 -8.81 -3.34
C GLY A 213 -4.19 -8.10 -2.15
N ILE A 214 -4.30 -6.77 -2.08
CA ILE A 214 -3.80 -5.95 -0.96
C ILE A 214 -4.59 -6.26 0.32
N LYS A 215 -5.92 -6.35 0.23
CA LYS A 215 -6.78 -6.66 1.38
C LYS A 215 -6.41 -7.99 2.04
N LEU A 216 -6.17 -9.02 1.24
CA LEU A 216 -5.82 -10.36 1.72
C LEU A 216 -4.35 -10.51 2.13
N SER A 217 -3.42 -9.88 1.41
CA SER A 217 -1.98 -10.10 1.61
C SER A 217 -1.35 -9.14 2.61
N LEU A 218 -1.94 -7.95 2.79
CA LEU A 218 -1.39 -6.87 3.63
C LEU A 218 -2.35 -6.52 4.77
N ILE A 219 -3.58 -6.08 4.46
CA ILE A 219 -4.49 -5.50 5.47
C ILE A 219 -4.94 -6.55 6.50
N ALA A 220 -5.41 -7.72 6.05
CA ALA A 220 -5.90 -8.74 6.97
C ALA A 220 -4.81 -9.30 7.91
N PRO A 221 -3.60 -9.68 7.43
CA PRO A 221 -2.52 -10.09 8.33
C PRO A 221 -2.05 -8.96 9.27
N MET A 222 -1.97 -7.73 8.78
CA MET A 222 -1.59 -6.57 9.59
C MET A 222 -2.57 -6.35 10.75
N ASN A 223 -3.88 -6.44 10.51
CA ASN A 223 -4.88 -6.30 11.57
C ASN A 223 -4.76 -7.41 12.64
N ARG A 224 -4.45 -8.65 12.25
CA ARG A 224 -4.19 -9.75 13.21
C ARG A 224 -2.96 -9.50 14.07
N LEU A 225 -1.90 -8.92 13.48
CA LEU A 225 -0.70 -8.56 14.23
C LEU A 225 -0.95 -7.39 15.19
N ILE A 226 -1.72 -6.38 14.77
CA ILE A 226 -2.14 -5.28 15.65
C ILE A 226 -2.95 -5.82 16.85
N GLU A 227 -3.86 -6.77 16.63
CA GLU A 227 -4.61 -7.41 17.70
C GLU A 227 -3.68 -8.19 18.66
N SER A 228 -2.72 -8.95 18.12
CA SER A 228 -1.72 -9.66 18.91
C SER A 228 -0.88 -8.72 19.78
N ILE A 229 -0.45 -7.57 19.23
CA ILE A 229 0.26 -6.53 19.97
C ILE A 229 -0.59 -5.97 21.10
N ARG A 230 -1.90 -5.75 20.88
CA ARG A 230 -2.82 -5.29 21.93
C ARG A 230 -2.91 -6.29 23.08
N HIS A 231 -2.96 -7.59 22.80
CA HIS A 231 -2.95 -8.63 23.82
C HIS A 231 -1.66 -8.65 24.64
N ILE A 232 -0.51 -8.57 23.96
CA ILE A 232 0.81 -8.47 24.63
C ILE A 232 0.85 -7.22 25.52
N ALA A 233 0.40 -6.07 25.01
CA ALA A 233 0.39 -4.82 25.76
C ALA A 233 -0.54 -4.85 26.98
N SER A 234 -1.62 -5.66 26.95
CA SER A 234 -2.48 -5.88 28.12
C SER A 234 -1.96 -6.95 29.08
N GLY A 235 -0.78 -7.53 28.84
CA GLY A 235 -0.19 -8.59 29.66
C GLY A 235 -0.73 -10.00 29.37
N ASP A 236 -1.56 -10.17 28.35
CA ASP A 236 -2.03 -11.49 27.90
C ASP A 236 -1.04 -12.07 26.90
N LEU A 237 -0.13 -12.91 27.40
CA LEU A 237 0.88 -13.59 26.59
C LEU A 237 0.45 -15.00 26.13
N VAL A 238 -0.77 -15.44 26.44
CA VAL A 238 -1.19 -16.84 26.21
C VAL A 238 -1.68 -17.05 24.78
N LYS A 239 -2.23 -16.02 24.14
CA LYS A 239 -2.71 -16.12 22.75
C LYS A 239 -1.57 -16.39 21.77
N ARG A 240 -1.72 -17.43 20.94
CA ARG A 240 -0.71 -17.78 19.94
C ARG A 240 -0.71 -16.79 18.76
N ILE A 241 0.48 -16.44 18.30
CA ILE A 241 0.70 -15.70 17.07
C ILE A 241 0.93 -16.70 15.93
N ASP A 242 -0.04 -16.81 15.02
CA ASP A 242 0.07 -17.66 13.85
C ASP A 242 0.97 -17.00 12.79
N VAL A 243 2.06 -17.69 12.45
CA VAL A 243 2.99 -17.27 11.40
C VAL A 243 2.59 -17.95 10.10
N GLU A 244 1.91 -17.22 9.22
CA GLU A 244 1.50 -17.73 7.91
C GLU A 244 2.27 -17.03 6.78
N GLY A 245 2.94 -17.82 5.94
CA GLY A 245 3.62 -17.32 4.74
C GLY A 245 5.08 -16.92 4.97
N SER A 246 5.76 -16.56 3.87
CA SER A 246 7.19 -16.22 3.84
C SER A 246 7.45 -14.80 3.34
N ASN A 247 6.39 -14.00 3.21
CA ASN A 247 6.45 -12.60 2.84
C ASN A 247 6.80 -11.71 4.04
N GLU A 248 6.84 -10.40 3.83
CA GLU A 248 7.18 -9.41 4.85
C GLU A 248 6.26 -9.48 6.08
N MET A 249 4.98 -9.80 5.89
CA MET A 249 4.03 -9.99 7.01
C MET A 249 4.31 -11.27 7.80
N GLY A 250 4.71 -12.36 7.14
CA GLY A 250 5.14 -13.59 7.81
C GLY A 250 6.42 -13.37 8.63
N GLN A 251 7.39 -12.63 8.10
CA GLN A 251 8.61 -12.27 8.84
C GLN A 251 8.29 -11.37 10.05
N LEU A 252 7.37 -10.42 9.90
CA LEU A 252 6.91 -9.59 11.01
C LEU A 252 6.21 -10.41 12.09
N ALA A 253 5.35 -11.36 11.70
CA ALA A 253 4.68 -12.28 12.62
C ALA A 253 5.67 -13.15 13.40
N GLU A 254 6.69 -13.68 12.72
CA GLU A 254 7.76 -14.47 13.34
C GLU A 254 8.53 -13.67 14.40
N ASN A 255 8.95 -12.46 14.06
CA ASN A 255 9.64 -11.57 15.01
C ASN A 255 8.75 -11.22 16.21
N LEU A 256 7.45 -10.99 15.99
CA LEU A 256 6.49 -10.72 17.06
C LEU A 256 6.31 -11.95 17.98
N ARG A 257 6.27 -13.16 17.42
CA ARG A 257 6.23 -14.42 18.19
C ARG A 257 7.49 -14.63 19.03
N HIS A 258 8.66 -14.32 18.48
CA HIS A 258 9.92 -14.36 19.21
C HIS A 258 9.90 -13.38 20.40
N MET A 259 9.46 -12.14 20.18
CA MET A 259 9.29 -11.14 21.25
C MET A 259 8.31 -11.61 22.35
N GLN A 260 7.17 -12.20 21.97
CA GLN A 260 6.21 -12.77 22.92
C GLN A 260 6.86 -13.88 23.77
N SER A 261 7.67 -14.74 23.16
CA SER A 261 8.33 -15.85 23.83
C SER A 261 9.34 -15.38 24.89
N GLU A 262 10.14 -14.37 24.56
CA GLU A 262 11.10 -13.78 25.53
C GLU A 262 10.38 -13.04 26.68
N LEU A 263 9.25 -12.37 26.39
CA LEU A 263 8.40 -11.78 27.43
C LEU A 263 7.81 -12.84 28.37
N MET A 264 7.31 -13.96 27.83
CA MET A 264 6.80 -15.08 28.64
C MET A 264 7.89 -15.64 29.56
N ARG A 265 9.12 -15.82 29.04
CA ARG A 265 10.25 -16.29 29.84
C ARG A 265 10.57 -15.32 30.98
N THR A 266 10.68 -14.04 30.68
CA THR A 266 10.97 -12.99 31.67
C THR A 266 9.91 -12.93 32.77
N VAL A 267 8.62 -12.95 32.41
CA VAL A 267 7.52 -12.96 33.39
C VAL A 267 7.52 -14.24 34.21
N GLY A 268 7.82 -15.39 33.60
CA GLY A 268 7.97 -16.68 34.28
C GLY A 268 9.08 -16.65 35.33
N ASP A 269 10.25 -16.12 34.98
CA ASP A 269 11.39 -15.99 35.87
C ASP A 269 11.08 -15.06 37.05
N VAL A 270 10.43 -13.91 36.81
CA VAL A 270 9.97 -12.99 37.86
C VAL A 270 8.97 -13.67 38.80
N ARG A 271 8.00 -14.42 38.26
CA ARG A 271 7.01 -15.15 39.08
C ARG A 271 7.68 -16.23 39.95
N ASN A 272 8.63 -16.97 39.39
CA ASN A 272 9.37 -17.99 40.12
C ASN A 272 10.22 -17.36 41.24
N GLY A 273 10.89 -16.24 40.96
CA GLY A 273 11.62 -15.47 41.96
C GLY A 273 10.71 -14.96 43.09
N ALA A 274 9.54 -14.41 42.75
CA ALA A 274 8.57 -13.97 43.74
C ALA A 274 8.05 -15.11 44.63
N ASN A 275 7.78 -16.28 44.06
CA ASN A 275 7.38 -17.47 44.82
C ASN A 275 8.49 -17.97 45.77
N ALA A 276 9.75 -17.91 45.33
CA ALA A 276 10.89 -18.25 46.18
C ALA A 276 11.03 -17.27 47.36
N ILE A 277 10.87 -15.97 47.11
CA ILE A 277 10.85 -14.93 48.17
C ILE A 277 9.68 -15.18 49.13
N TYR A 278 8.48 -15.44 48.64
CA TYR A 278 7.31 -15.70 49.48
C TYR A 278 7.52 -16.93 50.37
N SER A 279 8.06 -18.01 49.81
CA SER A 279 8.38 -19.24 50.56
C SER A 279 9.43 -18.98 51.64
N GLY A 280 10.52 -18.28 51.28
CA GLY A 280 11.57 -17.91 52.24
C GLY A 280 11.07 -16.96 53.34
N ALA A 281 10.19 -16.01 53.01
CA ALA A 281 9.56 -15.14 53.99
C ALA A 281 8.66 -15.92 54.96
N SER A 282 7.92 -16.92 54.47
CA SER A 282 7.11 -17.81 55.31
C SER A 282 7.98 -18.66 56.24
N GLU A 283 9.12 -19.16 55.76
CA GLU A 283 10.07 -19.91 56.58
C GLU A 283 10.71 -19.04 57.67
N ILE A 284 11.11 -17.81 57.32
CA ILE A 284 11.58 -16.82 58.30
C ILE A 284 10.52 -16.52 59.36
N ALA A 285 9.27 -16.32 58.95
CA ALA A 285 8.17 -16.05 59.89
C ALA A 285 7.95 -17.21 60.87
N MET A 286 7.98 -18.46 60.39
CA MET A 286 7.90 -19.65 61.24
C MET A 286 9.11 -19.74 62.19
N GLY A 287 10.33 -19.54 61.68
CA GLY A 287 11.54 -19.54 62.49
C GLY A 287 11.55 -18.44 63.56
N ASN A 288 10.98 -17.27 63.26
CA ASN A 288 10.87 -16.18 64.21
C ASN A 288 9.86 -16.48 65.32
N ASN A 289 8.76 -17.18 65.02
CA ASN A 289 7.80 -17.65 66.03
C ASN A 289 8.43 -18.70 66.96
N ASP A 290 9.19 -19.67 66.42
CA ASP A 290 9.93 -20.65 67.23
C ASP A 290 10.96 -19.96 68.14
N LEU A 291 11.72 -19.01 67.59
CA LEU A 291 12.68 -18.22 68.37
C LEU A 291 11.99 -17.42 69.48
N SER A 292 10.85 -16.79 69.20
CA SER A 292 10.05 -16.07 70.19
C SER A 292 9.63 -17.00 71.34
N SER A 293 9.07 -18.17 71.01
CA SER A 293 8.66 -19.18 72.00
C SER A 293 9.83 -19.67 72.86
N ARG A 294 10.99 -19.94 72.24
CA ARG A 294 12.21 -20.32 72.98
C ARG A 294 12.73 -19.20 73.87
N THR A 295 12.61 -17.95 73.42
CA THR A 295 13.01 -16.77 74.20
C THR A 295 12.10 -16.59 75.42
N GLU A 296 10.79 -16.78 75.26
CA GLU A 296 9.82 -16.80 76.37
C GLU A 296 10.12 -17.91 77.38
N GLN A 297 10.40 -19.13 76.90
CA GLN A 297 10.76 -20.25 77.75
C GLN A 297 12.07 -19.99 78.52
N GLN A 298 13.08 -19.42 77.84
CA GLN A 298 14.35 -19.07 78.45
C GLN A 298 14.19 -17.95 79.51
N ALA A 299 13.33 -16.97 79.25
CA ALA A 299 12.99 -15.94 80.22
C ALA A 299 12.34 -16.55 81.47
N ALA A 300 11.39 -17.48 81.31
CA ALA A 300 10.77 -18.19 82.43
C ALA A 300 11.79 -19.02 83.24
N SER A 301 12.72 -19.73 82.58
CA SER A 301 13.79 -20.46 83.27
C SER A 301 14.75 -19.54 84.03
N LEU A 302 15.03 -18.35 83.49
CA LEU A 302 15.83 -17.33 84.18
C LEU A 302 15.10 -16.77 85.41
N GLU A 303 13.78 -16.60 85.34
CA GLU A 303 12.95 -16.17 86.47
C GLU A 303 12.94 -17.22 87.59
N GLU A 304 12.79 -18.50 87.24
CA GLU A 304 12.89 -19.62 88.20
C GLU A 304 14.29 -19.72 88.84
N THR A 305 15.34 -19.48 88.04
CA THR A 305 16.72 -19.42 88.54
C THR A 305 16.91 -18.25 89.50
N ALA A 306 16.37 -17.07 89.18
CA ALA A 306 16.43 -15.91 90.06
C ALA A 306 15.70 -16.16 91.40
N ALA A 307 14.50 -16.74 91.37
CA ALA A 307 13.76 -17.13 92.57
C ALA A 307 14.53 -18.17 93.41
N SER A 308 15.17 -19.15 92.76
CA SER A 308 16.03 -20.12 93.43
C SER A 308 17.24 -19.46 94.10
N MET A 309 17.83 -18.43 93.46
CA MET A 309 18.93 -17.65 94.02
C MET A 309 18.48 -16.79 95.21
N GLU A 310 17.27 -16.25 95.21
CA GLU A 310 16.69 -15.56 96.37
C GLU A 310 16.50 -16.53 97.55
N GLN A 311 15.95 -17.72 97.31
CA GLN A 311 15.76 -18.75 98.34
C GLN A 311 17.10 -19.25 98.89
N LEU A 312 18.11 -19.46 98.02
CA LEU A 312 19.47 -19.79 98.44
C LEU A 312 20.08 -18.67 99.30
N THR A 313 19.92 -17.41 98.90
CA THR A 313 20.42 -16.25 99.66
C THR A 313 19.76 -16.19 101.04
N ALA A 314 18.46 -16.42 101.14
CA ALA A 314 17.74 -16.49 102.42
C ALA A 314 18.29 -17.61 103.31
N THR A 315 18.52 -18.80 102.74
CA THR A 315 19.08 -19.96 103.45
C THR A 315 20.51 -19.70 103.93
N VAL A 316 21.35 -19.07 103.09
CA VAL A 316 22.71 -18.66 103.47
C VAL A 316 22.69 -17.64 104.61
N LYS A 317 21.79 -16.66 104.56
CA LYS A 317 21.59 -15.67 105.64
C LYS A 317 21.15 -16.35 106.94
N GLN A 318 20.23 -17.31 106.86
CA GLN A 318 19.80 -18.11 108.00
C GLN A 318 20.95 -18.95 108.58
N ASN A 319 21.76 -19.59 107.73
CA ASN A 319 22.94 -20.34 108.17
C ASN A 319 23.99 -19.44 108.86
N ALA A 320 24.21 -18.23 108.34
CA ALA A 320 25.10 -17.25 108.95
C ALA A 320 24.59 -16.81 110.35
N GLU A 321 23.29 -16.58 110.50
CA GLU A 321 22.70 -16.25 111.81
C GLU A 321 22.74 -17.43 112.78
N ASN A 322 22.46 -18.65 112.31
CA ASN A 322 22.61 -19.87 113.12
C ASN A 322 24.06 -20.05 113.60
N ALA A 323 25.04 -19.82 112.73
CA ALA A 323 26.45 -19.87 113.09
C ALA A 323 26.81 -18.79 114.14
N ARG A 324 26.26 -17.58 114.00
CA ARG A 324 26.43 -16.49 114.97
C ARG A 324 25.81 -16.84 116.32
N GLN A 325 24.61 -17.40 116.35
CA GLN A 325 23.94 -17.87 117.57
C GLN A 325 24.71 -19.00 118.23
N ALA A 326 25.17 -20.00 117.46
CA ALA A 326 25.99 -21.09 117.96
C ALA A 326 27.30 -20.56 118.57
N SER A 327 27.96 -19.59 117.91
CA SER A 327 29.15 -18.93 118.45
C SER A 327 28.87 -18.20 119.76
N HIS A 328 27.72 -17.51 119.87
CA HIS A 328 27.33 -16.82 121.10
C HIS A 328 27.03 -17.79 122.24
N LEU A 329 26.35 -18.91 121.94
CA LEU A 329 26.06 -19.96 122.91
C LEU A 329 27.35 -20.62 123.40
N ALA A 330 28.30 -20.89 122.50
CA ALA A 330 29.62 -21.43 122.85
C ALA A 330 30.41 -20.46 123.75
N LEU A 331 30.39 -19.16 123.45
CA LEU A 331 30.99 -18.12 124.31
C LEU A 331 30.35 -18.09 125.70
N SER A 332 29.01 -18.12 125.78
CA SER A 332 28.29 -18.14 127.05
C SER A 332 28.59 -19.40 127.86
N ALA A 333 28.62 -20.57 127.23
CA ALA A 333 29.00 -21.83 127.87
C ALA A 333 30.46 -21.78 128.40
N SER A 334 31.38 -21.20 127.62
CA SER A 334 32.77 -20.98 128.05
C SER A 334 32.87 -20.03 129.26
N GLU A 335 32.07 -18.97 129.30
CA GLU A 335 32.03 -18.03 130.44
C GLU A 335 31.47 -18.71 131.70
N THR A 336 30.40 -19.51 131.55
CA THR A 336 29.85 -20.31 132.65
C THR A 336 30.86 -21.35 133.13
N ALA A 337 31.58 -22.02 132.23
CA ALA A 337 32.66 -22.94 132.60
C ALA A 337 33.80 -22.22 133.35
N GLN A 338 34.17 -20.99 132.96
CA GLN A 338 35.13 -20.17 133.71
C GLN A 338 34.62 -19.80 135.11
N LYS A 339 33.35 -19.41 135.25
CA LYS A 339 32.73 -19.14 136.57
C LYS A 339 32.69 -20.41 137.42
N GLY A 340 32.35 -21.55 136.83
CA GLY A 340 32.42 -22.87 137.47
C GLY A 340 33.83 -23.22 137.93
N GLY A 341 34.84 -22.93 137.10
CA GLY A 341 36.26 -23.08 137.45
C GLY A 341 36.64 -22.29 138.71
N LYS A 342 36.23 -21.02 138.81
CA LYS A 342 36.43 -20.20 140.02
C LYS A 342 35.73 -20.79 141.27
N VAL A 343 34.54 -21.37 141.10
CA VAL A 343 33.84 -22.03 142.21
C VAL A 343 34.60 -23.27 142.66
N VAL A 344 35.12 -24.08 141.73
CA VAL A 344 35.96 -25.24 142.05
C VAL A 344 37.26 -24.80 142.75
N ASP A 345 37.91 -23.73 142.30
CA ASP A 345 39.09 -23.17 142.98
C ASP A 345 38.77 -22.76 144.43
N ASN A 346 37.62 -22.12 144.67
CA ASN A 346 37.16 -21.79 146.02
C ASN A 346 36.90 -23.03 146.89
N VAL A 347 36.36 -24.10 146.30
CA VAL A 347 36.15 -25.38 147.00
C VAL A 347 37.49 -26.06 147.34
N VAL A 348 38.47 -26.04 146.44
CA VAL A 348 39.82 -26.55 146.70
C VAL A 348 40.49 -25.76 147.82
N GLN A 349 40.33 -24.43 147.84
CA GLN A 349 40.83 -23.60 148.92
C GLN A 349 40.16 -23.94 150.26
N THR A 350 38.84 -24.12 150.26
CA THR A 350 38.10 -24.55 151.47
C THR A 350 38.53 -25.94 151.94
N MET A 351 38.79 -26.88 151.03
CA MET A 351 39.35 -28.20 151.36
C MET A 351 40.77 -28.10 151.96
N ARG A 352 41.61 -27.17 151.50
CA ARG A 352 42.90 -26.88 152.14
C ARG A 352 42.74 -26.31 153.54
N ASP A 353 41.76 -25.42 153.74
CA ASP A 353 41.47 -24.85 155.06
C ASP A 353 40.93 -25.91 156.03
N ILE A 354 40.12 -26.87 155.54
CA ILE A 354 39.67 -28.05 156.29
C ILE A 354 40.84 -28.98 156.61
N ALA A 355 41.73 -29.24 155.65
CA ALA A 355 42.92 -30.07 155.87
C ALA A 355 43.87 -29.43 156.90
N SER A 356 44.06 -28.12 156.82
CA SER A 356 44.82 -27.32 157.81
C SER A 356 44.15 -27.36 159.20
N SER A 357 42.82 -27.23 159.26
CA SER A 357 42.07 -27.37 160.52
C SER A 357 42.16 -28.80 161.09
N SER A 358 42.14 -29.82 160.23
CA SER A 358 42.28 -31.22 160.63
C SER A 358 43.69 -31.53 161.14
N GLN A 359 44.73 -30.93 160.54
CA GLN A 359 46.11 -31.00 161.04
C GLN A 359 46.23 -30.31 162.41
N LYS A 360 45.58 -29.16 162.60
CA LYS A 360 45.49 -28.50 163.91
C LYS A 360 44.80 -29.38 164.96
N ILE A 361 43.78 -30.15 164.58
CA ILE A 361 43.13 -31.13 165.46
C ILE A 361 44.11 -32.29 165.77
N ALA A 362 44.85 -32.79 164.79
CA ALA A 362 45.86 -33.83 164.99
C ALA A 362 46.98 -33.37 165.93
N ASP A 363 47.44 -32.12 165.79
CA ASP A 363 48.44 -31.51 166.69
C ASP A 363 47.90 -31.38 168.13
N ILE A 364 46.59 -31.14 168.31
CA ILE A 364 45.94 -31.13 169.64
C ILE A 364 45.84 -32.54 170.23
N ILE A 365 45.48 -33.55 169.43
CA ILE A 365 45.40 -34.96 169.89
C ILE A 365 46.79 -35.46 170.33
N SER A 366 47.86 -35.06 169.63
CA SER A 366 49.24 -35.46 169.95
C SER A 366 49.78 -34.88 171.26
N VAL A 367 49.11 -33.90 171.88
CA VAL A 367 49.48 -33.33 173.20
C VAL A 367 48.67 -33.98 174.33
N ILE A 368 47.68 -34.82 173.99
CA ILE A 368 46.78 -35.48 174.95
C ILE A 368 47.24 -36.93 175.27
N ASP A 369 48.18 -37.48 174.50
CA ASP A 369 48.97 -38.71 174.83
C ASP A 369 50.38 -38.30 175.32
#